data_AF-A0A8T4XJV6-F1
#
_entry.id   AF-A0A8T4XJV6-F1
#
_cell.length_a   1.000
_cell.length_b   1.000
_cell.length_c   1.000
_cell.angle_alpha   90.00
_cell.angle_beta   90.00
_cell.angle_gamma   90.00
#
_symmetry.space_group_name_H-M   'P 1'
#
loop_
_entity.id
_entity.type
_entity.pdbx_description
1 polymer ?
#
loop_
_entity_poly.entity_id
_entity_poly.type
_entity_poly.pdbx_seq_one_letter_code
_entity_poly.pdbx_strand_id
1 'polypeptide(L)'
;MLSGLEEARIRCPNCGKRVPAMKYCIYCGAQLPTAQPSRVERPQPMETPPPVPPLVPPPTQAVQPSPFSPPTGLEGEIASLMSNISTLYSRKVALFRLFQSGEVSESIFLKLYNEYSGKLSELLNTRVRRLEDLRRRLDEIERRLNDVALNIEELTVRYKIGEVDLNTFSQKSERLKIEQRELENTSRSIKANLERLEKLLGDKSPSEIRDMETNLRAAYDAIKKMVDEGKISSGILNSVKSDVEETLTFLESLIRDRKERERALRDEIEALQARYKIGEITIEEYERKKRELQEEINKVWS
;
A
#
# COMPACT_ATOMS: atom_id res chain seq x y z
N MET A 1 49.79 13.25 38.15
CA MET A 1 48.88 12.26 38.77
C MET A 1 47.48 12.85 38.72
N LEU A 2 46.61 12.29 37.88
CA LEU A 2 45.42 11.48 38.27
C LEU A 2 44.38 12.37 38.98
N SER A 3 43.15 12.50 38.49
CA SER A 3 42.24 11.36 38.40
C SER A 3 41.25 11.47 37.24
N GLY A 4 41.11 10.36 36.51
CA GLY A 4 40.11 10.18 35.48
C GLY A 4 38.70 10.12 36.07
N LEU A 5 37.79 10.84 35.43
CA LEU A 5 36.37 10.56 35.52
C LEU A 5 36.15 9.24 34.77
N GLU A 6 36.18 8.12 35.49
CA GLU A 6 35.70 6.84 34.97
C GLU A 6 34.20 7.01 34.66
N GLU A 7 33.90 7.28 33.39
CA GLU A 7 32.55 7.21 32.84
C GLU A 7 31.99 5.82 33.17
N ALA A 8 30.90 5.76 33.94
CA ALA A 8 30.22 4.51 34.25
C ALA A 8 29.86 3.80 32.94
N ARG A 9 30.44 2.62 32.68
CA ARG A 9 30.19 1.81 31.47
C ARG A 9 29.36 0.58 31.82
N ILE A 10 28.26 0.39 31.09
CA ILE A 10 27.34 -0.75 31.20
C ILE A 10 27.49 -1.67 29.99
N ARG A 11 27.22 -2.98 30.16
CA ARG A 11 27.12 -3.90 29.01
C ARG A 11 25.71 -3.84 28.44
N CYS A 12 25.61 -3.67 27.13
CA CYS A 12 24.32 -3.74 26.46
C CYS A 12 23.75 -5.17 26.53
N PRO A 13 22.50 -5.36 26.97
CA PRO A 13 21.87 -6.68 27.05
C PRO A 13 21.55 -7.28 25.67
N ASN A 14 21.48 -6.46 24.61
CA ASN A 14 21.14 -6.93 23.27
C ASN A 14 22.39 -7.32 22.45
N CYS A 15 23.44 -6.47 22.41
CA CYS A 15 24.63 -6.73 21.58
C CYS A 15 25.90 -7.07 22.38
N GLY A 16 25.84 -7.11 23.72
CA GLY A 16 26.94 -7.51 24.60
C GLY A 16 28.11 -6.52 24.73
N LYS A 17 28.16 -5.46 23.91
CA LYS A 17 29.23 -4.45 23.91
C LYS A 17 29.18 -3.57 25.17
N ARG A 18 30.36 -3.23 25.70
CA ARG A 18 30.52 -2.24 26.79
C ARG A 18 30.36 -0.83 26.22
N VAL A 19 29.42 -0.08 26.78
CA VAL A 19 29.02 1.26 26.33
C VAL A 19 28.89 2.18 27.54
N PRO A 20 29.06 3.51 27.39
CA PRO A 20 28.75 4.46 28.46
C PRO A 20 27.30 4.27 28.94
N ALA A 21 27.05 4.48 30.24
CA ALA A 21 25.74 4.33 30.89
C ALA A 21 24.77 5.44 30.45
N MET A 22 24.31 5.33 29.21
CA MET A 22 23.33 6.20 28.56
C MET A 22 21.98 5.48 28.44
N LYS A 23 20.94 6.16 27.95
CA LYS A 23 19.59 5.56 27.81
C LYS A 23 19.51 4.47 26.74
N TYR A 24 20.38 4.51 25.71
CA TYR A 24 20.38 3.55 24.60
C TYR A 24 21.81 3.17 24.18
N CYS A 25 21.98 1.97 23.62
CA CYS A 25 23.26 1.45 23.15
C CYS A 25 23.70 2.11 21.84
N ILE A 26 24.90 2.69 21.81
CA ILE A 26 25.50 3.35 20.63
C ILE A 26 25.74 2.45 19.42
N TYR A 27 25.71 1.13 19.60
CA TYR A 27 26.00 0.18 18.52
C TYR A 27 24.76 -0.50 17.93
N CYS A 28 23.71 -0.70 18.74
CA CYS A 28 22.53 -1.46 18.31
C CYS A 28 21.19 -0.79 18.63
N GLY A 29 21.19 0.36 19.32
CA GLY A 29 19.99 1.12 19.65
C GLY A 29 19.15 0.57 20.81
N ALA A 30 19.51 -0.57 21.41
CA ALA A 30 18.75 -1.14 22.52
C ALA A 30 18.79 -0.26 23.77
N GLN A 31 17.65 -0.11 24.46
CA GLN A 31 17.53 0.66 25.69
C GLN A 31 18.36 0.03 26.81
N LEU A 32 19.16 0.83 27.50
CA LEU A 32 20.03 0.39 28.58
C LEU A 32 19.37 0.70 29.95
N PRO A 33 19.55 -0.14 30.97
CA PRO A 33 19.01 0.11 32.30
C PRO A 33 19.61 1.38 32.94
N THR A 34 18.79 2.38 33.22
CA THR A 34 19.21 3.59 33.95
C THR A 34 19.18 3.32 35.45
N ALA A 35 20.28 3.59 36.17
CA ALA A 35 20.29 3.55 37.64
C ALA A 35 19.39 4.67 38.20
N GLN A 36 18.34 4.30 38.96
CA GLN A 36 17.48 5.27 39.65
C GLN A 36 18.15 5.77 40.94
N PRO A 37 18.18 7.09 41.22
CA PRO A 37 18.37 7.61 42.56
C PRO A 37 17.03 7.70 43.31
N SER A 38 17.01 7.06 44.48
CA SER A 38 16.30 7.33 45.73
C SER A 38 15.15 8.35 45.75
N ARG A 39 13.93 7.83 45.95
CA ARG A 39 12.85 8.24 46.87
C ARG A 39 12.92 9.67 47.46
N VAL A 40 11.97 10.53 47.08
CA VAL A 40 11.54 11.69 47.87
C VAL A 40 10.02 11.64 48.02
N GLU A 41 9.57 11.75 49.28
CA GLU A 41 8.19 11.74 49.76
C GLU A 41 7.30 12.78 49.09
N ARG A 42 6.04 12.40 48.86
CA ARG A 42 4.95 13.28 48.44
C ARG A 42 4.15 13.70 49.69
N PRO A 43 3.92 15.00 49.97
CA PRO A 43 3.02 15.44 51.04
C PRO A 43 1.56 15.13 50.73
N GLN A 44 0.78 14.89 51.79
CA GLN A 44 -0.63 14.47 51.76
C GLN A 44 -1.57 15.51 51.12
N PRO A 45 -2.67 15.09 50.46
CA PRO A 45 -3.71 15.98 49.97
C PRO A 45 -4.68 16.39 51.09
N MET A 46 -5.07 17.67 51.08
CA MET A 46 -6.17 18.22 51.88
C MET A 46 -7.53 17.64 51.45
N GLU A 47 -8.41 17.51 52.43
CA GLU A 47 -9.78 17.01 52.36
C GLU A 47 -10.68 17.85 51.45
N THR A 48 -11.53 17.18 50.66
CA THR A 48 -12.70 17.78 50.00
C THR A 48 -13.96 16.90 50.19
N PRO A 49 -15.16 17.49 50.19
CA PRO A 49 -16.40 16.92 50.78
C PRO A 49 -17.12 15.85 49.90
N PRO A 50 -18.20 15.21 50.40
CA PRO A 50 -18.66 13.88 49.96
C PRO A 50 -19.36 13.83 48.59
N PRO A 51 -19.45 12.62 47.98
CA PRO A 51 -19.90 12.43 46.61
C PRO A 51 -21.42 12.41 46.45
N VAL A 52 -21.90 12.99 45.36
CA VAL A 52 -23.28 12.88 44.85
C VAL A 52 -23.39 11.59 44.02
N PRO A 53 -24.48 10.80 44.13
CA PRO A 53 -24.59 9.50 43.47
C PRO A 53 -24.65 9.59 41.93
N PRO A 54 -24.14 8.57 41.19
CA PRO A 54 -24.16 8.56 39.73
C PRO A 54 -25.56 8.25 39.19
N LEU A 55 -26.06 9.09 38.28
CA LEU A 55 -27.21 8.79 37.42
C LEU A 55 -26.81 7.71 36.41
N VAL A 56 -27.55 6.59 36.44
CA VAL A 56 -27.44 5.47 35.49
C VAL A 56 -27.90 5.93 34.10
N PRO A 57 -27.07 5.82 33.04
CA PRO A 57 -27.55 6.00 31.67
C PRO A 57 -28.29 4.73 31.19
N PRO A 58 -29.36 4.85 30.38
CA PRO A 58 -30.12 3.71 29.88
C PRO A 58 -29.29 2.87 28.87
N PRO A 59 -29.65 1.59 28.68
CA PRO A 59 -28.83 0.64 27.93
C PRO A 59 -28.78 0.97 26.44
N THR A 60 -27.56 1.18 25.93
CA THR A 60 -27.24 1.26 24.50
C THR A 60 -27.60 -0.07 23.85
N GLN A 61 -28.55 -0.05 22.91
CA GLN A 61 -28.84 -1.20 22.06
C GLN A 61 -27.58 -1.60 21.30
N ALA A 62 -27.20 -2.87 21.43
CA ALA A 62 -26.15 -3.47 20.63
C ALA A 62 -26.55 -3.43 19.16
N VAL A 63 -25.83 -2.63 18.37
CA VAL A 63 -25.90 -2.66 16.91
C VAL A 63 -25.36 -4.02 16.47
N GLN A 64 -26.26 -4.91 16.03
CA GLN A 64 -25.86 -6.12 15.33
C GLN A 64 -25.06 -5.72 14.06
N PRO A 65 -23.94 -6.39 13.77
CA PRO A 65 -23.27 -6.21 12.49
C PRO A 65 -24.17 -6.77 11.38
N SER A 66 -24.67 -5.90 10.50
CA SER A 66 -25.37 -6.33 9.30
C SER A 66 -24.46 -7.23 8.45
N PRO A 67 -24.97 -8.34 7.91
CA PRO A 67 -24.22 -9.17 6.97
C PRO A 67 -23.88 -8.37 5.72
N PHE A 68 -22.61 -8.42 5.31
CA PHE A 68 -22.11 -7.84 4.07
C PHE A 68 -22.98 -8.30 2.89
N SER A 69 -23.77 -7.40 2.34
CA SER A 69 -24.36 -7.60 1.01
C SER A 69 -23.23 -7.60 -0.02
N PRO A 70 -23.12 -8.60 -0.91
CA PRO A 70 -22.17 -8.53 -2.01
C PRO A 70 -22.51 -7.30 -2.87
N PRO A 71 -21.50 -6.62 -3.44
CA PRO A 71 -21.75 -5.43 -4.24
C PRO A 71 -22.50 -5.84 -5.52
N THR A 72 -23.81 -5.61 -5.55
CA THR A 72 -24.67 -5.96 -6.68
C THR A 72 -24.47 -4.94 -7.79
N GLY A 73 -23.76 -5.33 -8.86
CA GLY A 73 -23.52 -4.51 -10.05
C GLY A 73 -22.12 -4.70 -10.63
N LEU A 74 -21.91 -4.18 -11.85
CA LEU A 74 -20.63 -4.29 -12.58
C LEU A 74 -19.44 -3.74 -11.79
N GLU A 75 -19.63 -2.67 -11.02
CA GLU A 75 -18.60 -2.12 -10.14
C GLU A 75 -18.18 -3.12 -9.05
N GLY A 76 -19.14 -3.86 -8.52
CA GLY A 76 -18.92 -4.89 -7.51
C GLY A 76 -18.21 -6.12 -8.05
N GLU A 77 -18.56 -6.54 -9.26
CA GLU A 77 -17.84 -7.60 -9.98
C GLU A 77 -16.38 -7.22 -10.21
N ILE A 78 -16.11 -5.97 -10.63
CA ILE A 78 -14.75 -5.46 -10.83
C ILE A 78 -14.00 -5.41 -9.50
N ALA A 79 -14.63 -4.92 -8.42
CA ALA A 79 -14.01 -4.90 -7.09
C ALA A 79 -13.62 -6.31 -6.62
N SER A 80 -14.53 -7.28 -6.79
CA SER A 80 -14.29 -8.68 -6.43
C SER A 80 -13.16 -9.28 -7.27
N LEU A 81 -13.16 -9.05 -8.59
CA LEU A 81 -12.11 -9.50 -9.50
C LEU A 81 -10.73 -8.99 -9.05
N MET A 82 -10.61 -7.68 -8.79
CA MET A 82 -9.34 -7.07 -8.39
C MET A 82 -8.88 -7.57 -7.01
N SER A 83 -9.80 -7.72 -6.06
CA SER A 83 -9.51 -8.28 -4.72
C SER A 83 -9.04 -9.74 -4.79
N ASN A 84 -9.66 -10.55 -5.64
CA ASN A 84 -9.26 -11.95 -5.85
C ASN A 84 -7.85 -12.05 -6.48
N ILE A 85 -7.53 -11.19 -7.44
CA ILE A 85 -6.17 -11.09 -8.02
C ILE A 85 -5.15 -10.75 -6.92
N SER A 86 -5.41 -9.72 -6.11
CA SER A 86 -4.55 -9.32 -4.99
C SER A 86 -4.33 -10.45 -3.98
N THR A 87 -5.42 -11.13 -3.63
CA THR A 87 -5.40 -12.28 -2.71
C THR A 87 -4.53 -13.42 -3.24
N LEU A 88 -4.58 -13.74 -4.53
CA LEU A 88 -3.74 -14.78 -5.12
C LEU A 88 -2.26 -14.41 -5.11
N TYR A 89 -1.90 -13.17 -5.41
CA TYR A 89 -0.51 -12.71 -5.25
C TYR A 89 -0.02 -12.86 -3.80
N SER A 90 -0.82 -12.41 -2.82
CA SER A 90 -0.48 -12.55 -1.40
C SER A 90 -0.32 -14.02 -0.98
N ARG A 91 -1.22 -14.90 -1.43
CA ARG A 91 -1.16 -16.34 -1.15
C ARG A 91 0.07 -17.00 -1.77
N LYS A 92 0.46 -16.63 -2.99
CA LYS A 92 1.69 -17.14 -3.64
C LYS A 92 2.93 -16.77 -2.83
N VAL A 93 3.05 -15.51 -2.40
CA VAL A 93 4.17 -15.07 -1.55
C VAL A 93 4.18 -15.79 -0.20
N ALA A 94 3.01 -15.96 0.44
CA ALA A 94 2.91 -16.69 1.70
C ALA A 94 3.28 -18.17 1.55
N LEU A 95 2.85 -18.81 0.47
CA LEU A 95 3.17 -20.22 0.17
C LEU A 95 4.69 -20.43 0.02
N PHE A 96 5.40 -19.48 -0.59
CA PHE A 96 6.87 -19.51 -0.64
C PHE A 96 7.51 -19.52 0.75
N ARG A 97 6.97 -18.73 1.69
CA ARG A 97 7.49 -18.69 3.07
C ARG A 97 7.24 -20.00 3.81
N LEU A 98 6.05 -20.59 3.66
CA LEU A 98 5.70 -21.89 4.26
C LEU A 98 6.56 -23.03 3.69
N PHE A 99 6.88 -22.97 2.40
CA PHE A 99 7.78 -23.94 1.79
C PHE A 99 9.22 -23.76 2.30
N GLN A 100 9.71 -22.52 2.39
CA GLN A 100 11.02 -22.20 2.94
C GLN A 100 11.18 -22.67 4.40
N SER A 101 10.15 -22.56 5.24
CA SER A 101 10.19 -23.04 6.63
C SER A 101 10.10 -24.56 6.78
N GLY A 102 9.88 -25.29 5.67
CA GLY A 102 9.72 -26.75 5.69
C GLY A 102 8.34 -27.21 6.18
N GLU A 103 7.37 -26.30 6.31
CA GLU A 103 5.99 -26.63 6.74
C GLU A 103 5.20 -27.35 5.63
N VAL A 104 5.65 -27.24 4.38
CA VAL A 104 5.00 -27.83 3.21
C VAL A 104 6.00 -28.67 2.42
N SER A 105 5.60 -29.86 1.99
CA SER A 105 6.44 -30.70 1.13
C SER A 105 6.49 -30.19 -0.31
N GLU A 106 7.53 -30.56 -1.05
CA GLU A 106 7.71 -30.19 -2.47
C GLU A 106 6.46 -30.48 -3.33
N SER A 107 5.88 -31.66 -3.18
CA SER A 107 4.70 -32.08 -3.95
C SER A 107 3.47 -31.22 -3.67
N ILE A 108 3.23 -30.87 -2.40
CA ILE A 108 2.10 -30.04 -2.00
C ILE A 108 2.33 -28.58 -2.40
N PHE A 109 3.57 -28.10 -2.26
CA PHE A 109 3.97 -26.77 -2.71
C PHE A 109 3.67 -26.60 -4.20
N LEU A 110 4.20 -27.48 -5.07
CA LEU A 110 3.96 -27.39 -6.50
C LEU A 110 2.48 -27.47 -6.87
N LYS A 111 1.74 -28.39 -6.24
CA LYS A 111 0.31 -28.53 -6.52
C LYS A 111 -0.44 -27.23 -6.24
N LEU A 112 -0.27 -26.66 -5.04
CA LEU A 112 -0.92 -25.42 -4.64
C LEU A 112 -0.42 -24.23 -5.47
N TYR A 113 0.88 -24.18 -5.77
CA TYR A 113 1.47 -23.13 -6.58
C TYR A 113 0.88 -23.08 -7.98
N ASN A 114 0.79 -24.24 -8.63
CA ASN A 114 0.22 -24.37 -9.96
C ASN A 114 -1.27 -24.05 -9.98
N GLU A 115 -2.02 -24.47 -8.95
CA GLU A 115 -3.43 -24.10 -8.80
C GLU A 115 -3.61 -22.58 -8.67
N TYR A 116 -2.81 -21.92 -7.83
CA TYR A 116 -2.88 -20.48 -7.65
C TYR A 116 -2.44 -19.72 -8.89
N SER A 117 -1.41 -20.20 -9.58
CA SER A 117 -0.91 -19.59 -10.82
C SER A 117 -1.92 -19.73 -11.97
N GLY A 118 -2.56 -20.89 -12.10
CA GLY A 118 -3.64 -21.11 -13.07
C GLY A 118 -4.83 -20.17 -12.81
N LYS A 119 -5.33 -20.14 -11.56
CA LYS A 119 -6.42 -19.23 -11.16
C LYS A 119 -6.05 -17.76 -11.38
N LEU A 120 -4.82 -17.36 -11.08
CA LEU A 120 -4.36 -16.00 -11.27
C LEU A 120 -4.35 -15.63 -12.76
N SER A 121 -3.86 -16.52 -13.62
CA SER A 121 -3.89 -16.33 -15.07
C SER A 121 -5.31 -16.17 -15.61
N GLU A 122 -6.26 -16.99 -15.16
CA GLU A 122 -7.68 -16.86 -15.53
C GLU A 122 -8.28 -15.52 -15.14
N LEU A 123 -8.01 -15.05 -13.92
CA LEU A 123 -8.51 -13.75 -13.44
C LEU A 123 -7.83 -12.57 -14.17
N LEU A 124 -6.53 -12.65 -14.45
CA LEU A 124 -5.81 -11.64 -15.23
C LEU A 124 -6.34 -11.56 -16.67
N ASN A 125 -6.62 -12.69 -17.31
CA ASN A 125 -7.24 -12.73 -18.63
C ASN A 125 -8.66 -12.15 -18.61
N THR A 126 -9.44 -12.44 -17.57
CA THR A 126 -10.76 -11.84 -17.36
C THR A 126 -10.66 -10.33 -17.23
N ARG A 127 -9.71 -9.83 -16.45
CA ARG A 127 -9.42 -8.40 -16.30
C ARG A 127 -9.09 -7.74 -17.63
N VAL A 128 -8.22 -8.35 -18.44
CA VAL A 128 -7.85 -7.83 -19.77
C VAL A 128 -9.06 -7.71 -20.68
N ARG A 129 -9.91 -8.75 -20.77
CA ARG A 129 -11.14 -8.70 -21.56
C ARG A 129 -12.08 -7.60 -21.08
N ARG A 130 -12.25 -7.45 -19.76
CA ARG A 130 -13.09 -6.37 -19.20
C ARG A 130 -12.55 -4.98 -19.51
N LEU A 131 -11.23 -4.78 -19.50
CA LEU A 131 -10.61 -3.52 -19.92
C LEU A 131 -10.91 -3.22 -21.39
N GLU A 132 -10.77 -4.20 -22.28
CA GLU A 132 -11.05 -4.05 -23.70
C GLU A 132 -12.53 -3.72 -23.96
N ASP A 133 -13.45 -4.44 -23.34
CA ASP A 133 -14.90 -4.21 -23.46
C ASP A 133 -15.29 -2.80 -23.01
N LEU A 134 -14.76 -2.37 -21.85
CA LEU A 134 -15.06 -1.04 -21.31
C LEU A 134 -14.44 0.08 -22.15
N ARG A 135 -13.24 -0.11 -22.71
CA ARG A 135 -12.63 0.87 -23.64
C ARG A 135 -13.46 1.02 -24.90
N ARG A 136 -13.88 -0.08 -25.53
CA ARG A 136 -14.77 -0.04 -26.71
C ARG A 136 -16.07 0.68 -26.41
N ARG A 137 -16.69 0.37 -25.27
CA ARG A 137 -17.93 1.03 -24.85
C ARG A 137 -17.72 2.52 -24.55
N LEU A 138 -16.57 2.89 -23.98
CA LEU A 138 -16.22 4.29 -23.76
C LEU A 138 -16.14 5.04 -25.09
N ASP A 139 -15.44 4.48 -26.08
CA ASP A 139 -15.32 5.07 -27.42
C ASP A 139 -16.70 5.28 -28.08
N GLU A 140 -17.61 4.31 -27.94
CA GLU A 140 -18.99 4.42 -28.44
C GLU A 140 -19.77 5.55 -27.76
N ILE A 141 -19.65 5.69 -26.43
CA ILE A 141 -20.29 6.76 -25.67
C ILE A 141 -19.72 8.12 -26.05
N GLU A 142 -18.41 8.22 -26.24
CA GLU A 142 -17.75 9.47 -26.64
C GLU A 142 -18.16 9.89 -28.07
N ARG A 143 -18.33 8.95 -29.01
CA ARG A 143 -18.91 9.25 -30.33
C ARG A 143 -20.33 9.79 -30.21
N ARG A 144 -21.20 9.14 -29.41
CA ARG A 144 -22.58 9.61 -29.20
C ARG A 144 -22.64 11.00 -28.54
N LEU A 145 -21.73 11.28 -27.60
CA LEU A 145 -21.62 12.61 -27.00
C LEU A 145 -21.28 13.68 -28.05
N ASN A 146 -20.38 13.38 -28.97
CA ASN A 146 -20.05 14.28 -30.08
C ASN A 146 -21.27 14.48 -31.01
N ASP A 147 -21.99 13.43 -31.35
CA ASP A 147 -23.19 13.53 -32.19
C ASP A 147 -24.27 14.39 -31.51
N VAL A 148 -24.51 14.21 -30.21
CA VAL A 148 -25.45 15.03 -29.44
C VAL A 148 -25.00 16.49 -29.40
N ALA A 149 -23.70 16.75 -29.24
CA ALA A 149 -23.16 18.11 -29.27
C ALA A 149 -23.40 18.78 -30.64
N LEU A 150 -23.14 18.09 -31.75
CA LEU A 150 -23.43 18.58 -33.10
C LEU A 150 -24.92 18.83 -33.31
N ASN A 151 -25.79 17.94 -32.82
CA ASN A 151 -27.24 18.11 -32.90
C ASN A 151 -27.74 19.32 -32.11
N ILE A 152 -27.14 19.61 -30.94
CA ILE A 152 -27.45 20.81 -30.15
C ILE A 152 -27.02 22.08 -30.90
N GLU A 153 -25.83 22.07 -31.52
CA GLU A 153 -25.33 23.18 -32.32
C GLU A 153 -26.21 23.43 -33.54
N GLU A 154 -26.53 22.40 -34.30
CA GLU A 154 -27.41 22.47 -35.47
C GLU A 154 -28.79 23.02 -35.09
N LEU A 155 -29.42 22.47 -34.03
CA LEU A 155 -30.71 22.92 -33.54
C LEU A 155 -30.67 24.42 -33.16
N THR A 156 -29.56 24.87 -32.58
CA THR A 156 -29.34 26.28 -32.23
C THR A 156 -29.25 27.17 -33.46
N VAL A 157 -28.55 26.73 -34.51
CA VAL A 157 -28.47 27.47 -35.78
C VAL A 157 -29.85 27.56 -36.44
N ARG A 158 -30.56 26.43 -36.57
CA ARG A 158 -31.91 26.39 -37.18
C ARG A 158 -32.91 27.30 -36.48
N TYR A 159 -32.86 27.37 -35.13
CA TYR A 159 -33.67 28.33 -34.37
C TYR A 159 -33.29 29.77 -34.68
N LYS A 160 -31.99 30.11 -34.72
CA LYS A 160 -31.52 31.48 -35.00
C LYS A 160 -31.89 31.99 -36.39
N ILE A 161 -31.93 31.12 -37.39
CA ILE A 161 -32.35 31.47 -38.76
C ILE A 161 -33.87 31.41 -38.95
N GLY A 162 -34.63 31.07 -37.90
CA GLY A 162 -36.10 31.07 -37.91
C GLY A 162 -36.73 29.83 -38.52
N GLU A 163 -35.97 28.76 -38.80
CA GLU A 163 -36.51 27.49 -39.31
C GLU A 163 -37.26 26.69 -38.23
N VAL A 164 -37.01 26.98 -36.95
CA VAL A 164 -37.62 26.31 -35.80
C VAL A 164 -38.17 27.36 -34.85
N ASP A 165 -39.39 27.16 -34.35
CA ASP A 165 -40.00 28.03 -33.34
C ASP A 165 -39.43 27.79 -31.93
N LEU A 166 -39.65 28.75 -31.03
CA LEU A 166 -39.12 28.69 -29.67
C LEU A 166 -39.60 27.48 -28.87
N ASN A 167 -40.85 27.05 -29.04
CA ASN A 167 -41.39 25.92 -28.30
C ASN A 167 -40.75 24.60 -28.77
N THR A 168 -40.68 24.39 -30.08
CA THR A 168 -40.01 23.23 -30.67
C THR A 168 -38.52 23.19 -30.33
N PHE A 169 -37.84 24.35 -30.38
CA PHE A 169 -36.44 24.47 -29.96
C PHE A 169 -36.26 24.06 -28.50
N SER A 170 -37.08 24.61 -27.60
CA SER A 170 -36.98 24.37 -26.16
C SER A 170 -37.17 22.89 -25.83
N GLN A 171 -38.17 22.24 -26.44
CA GLN A 171 -38.44 20.81 -26.21
C GLN A 171 -37.31 19.90 -26.71
N LYS A 172 -36.81 20.13 -27.94
CA LYS A 172 -35.72 19.33 -28.50
C LYS A 172 -34.40 19.57 -27.76
N SER A 173 -34.12 20.81 -27.37
CA SER A 173 -32.93 21.17 -26.60
C SER A 173 -32.92 20.48 -25.25
N GLU A 174 -34.04 20.46 -24.53
CA GLU A 174 -34.10 19.77 -23.22
C GLU A 174 -33.88 18.27 -23.38
N ARG A 175 -34.45 17.63 -24.39
CA ARG A 175 -34.24 16.20 -24.66
C ARG A 175 -32.76 15.89 -24.93
N LEU A 176 -32.11 16.66 -25.79
CA LEU A 176 -30.68 16.49 -26.09
C LEU A 176 -29.81 16.73 -24.85
N LYS A 177 -30.16 17.69 -23.99
CA LYS A 177 -29.47 17.95 -22.72
C LYS A 177 -29.66 16.83 -21.70
N ILE A 178 -30.82 16.16 -21.68
CA ILE A 178 -31.03 14.97 -20.83
C ILE A 178 -30.13 13.84 -21.33
N GLU A 179 -30.16 13.55 -22.63
CA GLU A 179 -29.32 12.49 -23.23
C GLU A 179 -27.83 12.77 -23.00
N GLN A 180 -27.38 14.01 -23.21
CA GLN A 180 -25.99 14.42 -22.95
C GLN A 180 -25.58 14.11 -21.50
N ARG A 181 -26.41 14.50 -20.52
CA ARG A 181 -26.14 14.26 -19.09
C ARG A 181 -26.06 12.75 -18.77
N GLU A 182 -26.93 11.95 -19.34
CA GLU A 182 -26.93 10.48 -19.15
C GLU A 182 -25.69 9.81 -19.74
N LEU A 183 -25.30 10.22 -20.95
CA LEU A 183 -24.08 9.75 -21.61
C LEU A 183 -22.83 10.16 -20.84
N GLU A 184 -22.75 11.41 -20.35
CA GLU A 184 -21.65 11.88 -19.50
C GLU A 184 -21.54 11.10 -18.19
N ASN A 185 -22.67 10.83 -17.53
CA ASN A 185 -22.71 10.00 -16.33
C ASN A 185 -22.17 8.59 -16.60
N THR A 186 -22.59 7.99 -17.72
CA THR A 186 -22.12 6.67 -18.15
C THR A 186 -20.63 6.68 -18.45
N SER A 187 -20.14 7.69 -19.18
CA SER A 187 -18.71 7.88 -19.48
C SER A 187 -17.88 7.97 -18.20
N ARG A 188 -18.32 8.79 -17.22
CA ARG A 188 -17.66 8.90 -15.91
C ARG A 188 -17.59 7.56 -15.18
N SER A 189 -18.70 6.82 -15.15
CA SER A 189 -18.74 5.50 -14.51
C SER A 189 -17.80 4.49 -15.20
N ILE A 190 -17.75 4.48 -16.53
CA ILE A 190 -16.83 3.61 -17.28
C ILE A 190 -15.37 3.99 -17.00
N LYS A 191 -15.02 5.28 -17.01
CA LYS A 191 -13.67 5.77 -16.70
C LYS A 191 -13.21 5.35 -15.30
N ALA A 192 -14.07 5.47 -14.29
CA ALA A 192 -13.76 5.02 -12.94
C ALA A 192 -13.52 3.49 -12.86
N ASN A 193 -14.32 2.70 -13.59
CA ASN A 193 -14.14 1.26 -13.66
C ASN A 193 -12.85 0.85 -14.38
N LEU A 194 -12.48 1.56 -15.46
CA LEU A 194 -11.20 1.38 -16.15
C LEU A 194 -10.02 1.66 -15.22
N GLU A 195 -10.04 2.78 -14.50
CA GLU A 195 -9.01 3.13 -13.53
C GLU A 195 -8.85 2.05 -12.45
N ARG A 196 -9.97 1.56 -11.90
CA ARG A 196 -9.96 0.47 -10.92
C ARG A 196 -9.33 -0.80 -11.49
N LEU A 197 -9.68 -1.18 -12.73
CA LEU A 197 -9.08 -2.35 -13.38
C LEU A 197 -7.59 -2.12 -13.62
N GLU A 198 -7.16 -0.94 -14.06
CA GLU A 198 -5.76 -0.63 -14.37
C GLU A 198 -4.85 -0.72 -13.15
N LYS A 199 -5.35 -0.30 -11.97
CA LYS A 199 -4.59 -0.30 -10.72
C LYS A 199 -4.52 -1.69 -10.05
N LEU A 200 -3.68 -2.57 -10.58
CA LEU A 200 -3.35 -3.86 -9.94
C LEU A 200 -2.76 -3.64 -8.54
N LEU A 201 -3.18 -4.48 -7.58
CA LEU A 201 -2.84 -4.33 -6.16
C LEU A 201 -3.22 -2.96 -5.58
N GLY A 202 -4.25 -2.30 -6.12
CA GLY A 202 -4.69 -0.99 -5.66
C GLY A 202 -5.27 -0.96 -4.24
N ASP A 203 -5.58 -2.14 -3.68
CA ASP A 203 -5.98 -2.38 -2.30
C ASP A 203 -4.79 -2.51 -1.33
N LYS A 204 -3.55 -2.58 -1.85
CA LYS A 204 -2.33 -2.70 -1.07
C LYS A 204 -1.63 -1.36 -0.90
N SER A 205 -1.10 -1.14 0.30
CA SER A 205 -0.19 -0.02 0.55
C SER A 205 1.16 -0.25 -0.13
N PRO A 206 1.91 0.82 -0.45
CA PRO A 206 3.25 0.69 -1.00
C PRO A 206 4.20 -0.13 -0.13
N SER A 207 4.08 -0.02 1.19
CA SER A 207 4.87 -0.80 2.15
C SER A 207 4.50 -2.29 2.10
N GLU A 208 3.22 -2.65 2.02
CA GLU A 208 2.81 -4.05 1.81
C GLU A 208 3.39 -4.63 0.52
N ILE A 209 3.37 -3.87 -0.59
CA ILE A 209 3.93 -4.33 -1.87
C ILE A 209 5.46 -4.53 -1.75
N ARG A 210 6.17 -3.61 -1.09
CA ARG A 210 7.60 -3.75 -0.80
C ARG A 210 7.90 -4.97 0.06
N ASP A 211 7.08 -5.22 1.08
CA ASP A 211 7.25 -6.36 1.95
C ASP A 211 6.97 -7.67 1.20
N MET A 212 5.96 -7.70 0.33
CA MET A 212 5.70 -8.83 -0.58
C MET A 212 6.91 -9.12 -1.48
N GLU A 213 7.46 -8.09 -2.13
CA GLU A 213 8.62 -8.21 -3.02
C GLU A 213 9.87 -8.69 -2.27
N THR A 214 10.16 -8.10 -1.10
CA THR A 214 11.29 -8.47 -0.25
C THR A 214 11.16 -9.91 0.24
N ASN A 215 9.97 -10.29 0.72
CA ASN A 215 9.70 -11.64 1.22
C ASN A 215 9.79 -12.69 0.11
N LEU A 216 9.23 -12.41 -1.07
CA LEU A 216 9.30 -13.32 -2.21
C LEU A 216 10.74 -13.53 -2.65
N ARG A 217 11.52 -12.45 -2.77
CA ARG A 217 12.93 -12.50 -3.16
C ARG A 217 13.75 -13.32 -2.15
N ALA A 218 13.60 -13.02 -0.86
CA ALA A 218 14.31 -13.73 0.19
C ALA A 218 13.96 -15.22 0.25
N ALA A 219 12.67 -15.57 0.12
CA ALA A 219 12.23 -16.96 0.11
C ALA A 219 12.75 -17.70 -1.13
N TYR A 220 12.70 -17.06 -2.30
CA TYR A 220 13.19 -17.64 -3.54
C TYR A 220 14.71 -17.89 -3.51
N ASP A 221 15.50 -16.95 -2.99
CA ASP A 221 16.95 -17.11 -2.84
C ASP A 221 17.30 -18.19 -1.80
N ALA A 222 16.52 -18.30 -0.72
CA ALA A 222 16.69 -19.38 0.24
C ALA A 222 16.39 -20.75 -0.38
N ILE A 223 15.37 -20.86 -1.23
CA ILE A 223 15.05 -22.08 -1.97
C ILE A 223 16.16 -22.44 -2.95
N LYS A 224 16.73 -21.48 -3.69
CA LYS A 224 17.92 -21.73 -4.54
C LYS A 224 19.04 -22.36 -3.72
N LYS A 225 19.37 -21.79 -2.57
CA LYS A 225 20.39 -22.32 -1.67
C LYS A 225 20.06 -23.74 -1.18
N MET A 226 18.79 -24.03 -0.87
CA MET A 226 18.38 -25.38 -0.49
C MET A 226 18.54 -26.41 -1.63
N VAL A 227 18.33 -26.00 -2.88
CA VAL A 227 18.62 -26.84 -4.07
C VAL A 227 20.13 -27.08 -4.18
N ASP A 228 20.94 -26.03 -4.05
CA ASP A 228 22.41 -26.12 -4.13
C ASP A 228 22.99 -27.03 -3.02
N GLU A 229 22.37 -27.03 -1.84
CA GLU A 229 22.69 -27.90 -0.71
C GLU A 229 22.13 -29.34 -0.86
N GLY A 230 21.40 -29.64 -1.93
CA GLY A 230 20.80 -30.94 -2.19
C GLY A 230 19.64 -31.31 -1.26
N LYS A 231 19.06 -30.34 -0.55
CA LYS A 231 17.94 -30.56 0.39
C LYS A 231 16.59 -30.69 -0.30
N ILE A 232 16.46 -30.10 -1.50
CA ILE A 232 15.25 -30.15 -2.31
C ILE A 232 15.58 -30.35 -3.79
N SER A 233 14.62 -30.83 -4.57
CA SER A 233 14.78 -31.06 -6.00
C SER A 233 14.94 -29.76 -6.80
N SER A 234 15.86 -29.76 -7.77
CA SER A 234 16.00 -28.68 -8.75
C SER A 234 14.76 -28.53 -9.65
N GLY A 235 13.93 -29.58 -9.76
CA GLY A 235 12.66 -29.56 -10.49
C GLY A 235 11.69 -28.49 -9.97
N ILE A 236 11.71 -28.20 -8.67
CA ILE A 236 10.89 -27.15 -8.06
C ILE A 236 11.27 -25.78 -8.62
N LEU A 237 12.56 -25.47 -8.57
CA LEU A 237 13.09 -24.17 -9.00
C LEU A 237 12.80 -23.94 -10.47
N ASN A 238 13.05 -24.95 -11.32
CA ASN A 238 12.79 -24.87 -12.75
C ASN A 238 11.32 -24.63 -13.08
N SER A 239 10.40 -25.19 -12.28
CA SER A 239 8.96 -25.05 -12.51
C SER A 239 8.43 -23.65 -12.18
N VAL A 240 9.01 -22.99 -11.17
CA VAL A 240 8.48 -21.70 -10.67
C VAL A 240 9.31 -20.49 -11.11
N LYS A 241 10.51 -20.68 -11.64
CA LYS A 241 11.48 -19.61 -11.93
C LYS A 241 10.90 -18.44 -12.73
N SER A 242 10.37 -18.71 -13.94
CA SER A 242 9.88 -17.65 -14.83
C SER A 242 8.79 -16.83 -14.15
N ASP A 243 7.81 -17.50 -13.55
CA ASP A 243 6.67 -16.86 -12.90
C ASP A 243 7.08 -16.05 -11.66
N VAL A 244 8.08 -16.50 -10.89
CA VAL A 244 8.64 -15.72 -9.77
C VAL A 244 9.40 -14.48 -10.26
N GLU A 245 10.23 -14.63 -11.30
CA GLU A 245 10.99 -13.53 -11.90
C GLU A 245 10.05 -12.46 -12.49
N GLU A 246 8.98 -12.90 -13.17
CA GLU A 246 7.91 -12.03 -13.68
C GLU A 246 7.16 -11.35 -12.53
N THR A 247 6.83 -12.08 -11.46
CA THR A 247 6.14 -11.50 -10.29
C THR A 247 7.01 -10.47 -9.58
N LEU A 248 8.31 -10.74 -9.39
CA LEU A 248 9.25 -9.78 -8.79
C LEU A 248 9.39 -8.52 -9.63
N THR A 249 9.53 -8.68 -10.95
CA THR A 249 9.60 -7.56 -11.91
C THR A 249 8.33 -6.71 -11.85
N PHE A 250 7.17 -7.36 -11.80
CA PHE A 250 5.88 -6.70 -11.66
C PHE A 250 5.80 -5.91 -10.35
N LEU A 251 6.07 -6.53 -9.20
CA LEU A 251 6.02 -5.84 -7.89
C LEU A 251 7.01 -4.67 -7.85
N GLU A 252 8.21 -4.84 -8.40
CA GLU A 252 9.21 -3.78 -8.50
C GLU A 252 8.71 -2.60 -9.35
N SER A 253 8.02 -2.87 -10.46
CA SER A 253 7.46 -1.80 -11.31
C SER A 253 6.43 -0.92 -10.59
N LEU A 254 5.71 -1.46 -9.59
CA LEU A 254 4.72 -0.72 -8.82
C LEU A 254 5.34 0.22 -7.78
N ILE A 255 6.57 -0.04 -7.35
CA ILE A 255 7.24 0.69 -6.25
C ILE A 255 8.59 1.29 -6.67
N ARG A 256 8.95 1.23 -7.95
CA ARG A 256 10.24 1.71 -8.47
C ARG A 256 10.53 3.15 -8.09
N ASP A 257 9.62 4.06 -8.43
CA ASP A 257 9.80 5.50 -8.19
C ASP A 257 9.96 5.81 -6.68
N ARG A 258 9.28 5.03 -5.82
CA ARG A 258 9.40 5.13 -4.36
C ARG A 258 10.76 4.64 -3.87
N LYS A 259 11.25 3.52 -4.39
CA LYS A 259 12.60 3.01 -4.09
C LYS A 259 13.68 4.00 -4.53
N GLU A 260 13.53 4.61 -5.70
CA GLU A 260 14.45 5.62 -6.21
C GLU A 260 14.46 6.87 -5.31
N ARG A 261 13.27 7.35 -4.90
CA ARG A 261 13.16 8.47 -3.96
C ARG A 261 13.76 8.15 -2.59
N GLU A 262 13.49 6.97 -2.04
CA GLU A 262 14.10 6.53 -0.77
C GLU A 262 15.63 6.48 -0.89
N ARG A 263 16.16 5.94 -1.98
CA ARG A 263 17.61 5.87 -2.21
C ARG A 263 18.24 7.26 -2.20
N ALA A 264 17.66 8.20 -2.96
CA ALA A 264 18.15 9.58 -2.99
C ALA A 264 18.16 10.22 -1.59
N LEU A 265 17.10 10.04 -0.81
CA LEU A 265 17.04 10.55 0.57
C LEU A 265 18.08 9.89 1.48
N ARG A 266 18.37 8.61 1.29
CA ARG A 266 19.43 7.91 2.04
C ARG A 266 20.82 8.41 1.67
N ASP A 267 21.06 8.68 0.39
CA ASP A 267 22.32 9.26 -0.10
C ASP A 267 22.52 10.68 0.47
N GLU A 268 21.44 11.47 0.60
CA GLU A 268 21.47 12.77 1.29
C GLU A 268 21.82 12.64 2.77
N ILE A 269 21.27 11.65 3.48
CA ILE A 269 21.64 11.36 4.88
C ILE A 269 23.11 10.96 4.99
N GLU A 270 23.63 10.16 4.06
CA GLU A 270 25.04 9.75 4.03
C GLU A 270 25.96 10.96 3.79
N ALA A 271 25.62 11.82 2.83
CA ALA A 271 26.33 13.07 2.58
C ALA A 271 26.32 13.99 3.82
N LEU A 272 25.16 14.12 4.47
CA LEU A 272 25.02 14.88 5.72
C LEU A 272 25.91 14.31 6.83
N GLN A 273 25.99 12.98 6.95
CA GLN A 273 26.87 12.31 7.90
C GLN A 273 28.35 12.57 7.59
N ALA A 274 28.75 12.61 6.32
CA ALA A 274 30.11 12.95 5.93
C ALA A 274 30.47 14.39 6.33
N ARG A 275 29.58 15.36 6.05
CA ARG A 275 29.76 16.78 6.44
C ARG A 275 29.90 16.97 7.94
N TYR A 276 29.10 16.27 8.74
CA TYR A 276 29.24 16.28 10.19
C TYR A 276 30.61 15.75 10.65
N LYS A 277 31.07 14.63 10.08
CA LYS A 277 32.36 14.02 10.45
C LYS A 277 33.57 14.91 10.17
N ILE A 278 33.50 15.76 9.14
CA ILE A 278 34.55 16.72 8.79
C ILE A 278 34.36 18.09 9.47
N GLY A 279 33.34 18.24 10.32
CA GLY A 279 33.09 19.45 11.10
C GLY A 279 32.44 20.61 10.32
N GLU A 280 31.90 20.36 9.13
CA GLU A 280 31.21 21.39 8.32
C GLU A 280 29.86 21.81 8.92
N ILE A 281 29.24 20.95 9.74
CA ILE A 281 27.94 21.20 10.39
C ILE A 281 28.00 20.77 11.86
N THR A 282 27.16 21.39 12.69
CA THR A 282 27.08 21.01 14.12
C THR A 282 26.29 19.72 14.32
N ILE A 283 26.39 19.14 15.52
CA ILE A 283 25.61 17.96 15.90
C ILE A 283 24.11 18.26 15.88
N GLU A 284 23.69 19.44 16.33
CA GLU A 284 22.29 19.84 16.34
C GLU A 284 21.74 19.97 14.91
N GLU A 285 22.51 20.56 14.00
CA GLU A 285 22.13 20.70 12.59
C GLU A 285 22.04 19.34 11.89
N TYR A 286 23.00 18.45 12.15
CA TYR A 286 22.99 17.09 11.66
C TYR A 286 21.76 16.32 12.15
N GLU A 287 21.47 16.35 13.46
CA GLU A 287 20.33 15.64 14.03
C GLU A 287 18.99 16.16 13.53
N ARG A 288 18.83 17.48 13.38
CA ARG A 288 17.62 18.09 12.82
C ARG A 288 17.38 17.65 11.39
N LYS A 289 18.36 17.87 10.50
CA LYS A 289 18.23 17.53 9.06
C LYS A 289 18.07 16.03 8.83
N LYS A 290 18.77 15.19 9.60
CA LYS A 290 18.61 13.73 9.54
C LYS A 290 17.19 13.31 9.92
N ARG A 291 16.58 13.94 10.93
CA ARG A 291 15.21 13.65 11.34
C ARG A 291 14.21 14.02 10.25
N GLU A 292 14.36 15.19 9.64
CA GLU A 292 13.52 15.65 8.52
C GLU A 292 13.59 14.67 7.33
N LEU A 293 14.80 14.29 6.90
CA LEU A 293 14.99 13.32 5.82
C LEU A 293 14.43 11.93 6.18
N GLN A 294 14.55 11.50 7.45
CA GLN A 294 13.99 10.24 7.91
C GLN A 294 12.46 10.25 7.92
N GLU A 295 11.84 11.37 8.27
CA GLU A 295 10.39 11.56 8.17
C GLU A 295 9.93 11.54 6.71
N GLU A 296 10.70 12.13 5.78
CA GLU A 296 10.42 12.00 4.35
C GLU A 296 10.49 10.55 3.87
N ILE A 297 11.50 9.79 4.27
CA ILE A 297 11.60 8.35 3.95
C ILE A 297 10.38 7.59 4.46
N ASN A 298 9.88 7.90 5.66
CA ASN A 298 8.70 7.26 6.21
C ASN A 298 7.44 7.59 5.39
N LYS A 299 7.32 8.83 4.90
CA LYS A 299 6.21 9.25 4.03
C LYS A 299 6.24 8.58 2.66
N VAL A 300 7.41 8.22 2.14
CA VAL A 300 7.54 7.48 0.87
C VAL A 300 6.84 6.11 0.91
N TRP A 301 6.72 5.50 2.10
CA TRP A 301 6.15 4.15 2.28
C TRP A 301 4.83 4.13 3.06
N SER A 302 4.36 5.31 3.47
CA SER A 302 3.00 5.50 4.00
C SER A 302 2.00 5.50 2.84
#